data_AF-K2A8C8-F1
#
_entry.id   AF-K2A8C8-F1
#
_cell.length_a   1.000
_cell.length_b   1.000
_cell.length_c   1.000
_cell.angle_alpha   90.00
_cell.angle_beta   90.00
_cell.angle_gamma   90.00
#
_symmetry.space_group_name_H-M   'P 1'
#
loop_
_entity.id
_entity.type
_entity.pdbx_description
1 polymer ?
#
loop_
_entity_poly.entity_id
_entity_poly.type
_entity_poly.pdbx_seq_one_letter_code
_entity_poly.pdbx_strand_id
1 'polypeptide(L)'
;MYFIATFVTYLTQILIFLLIARVVLSWFRPAESSWINRFLTESTEPMIRIARKITPKTGMLDFAPLIAVVGLDLLRSGILYLLSNL
;
A
#
# COMPACT_ATOMS: atom_id res chain seq x y z
N MET A 1 -23.45 -1.62 -9.44
CA MET A 1 -22.10 -2.21 -9.64
C MET A 1 -21.03 -1.17 -9.96
N TYR A 2 -21.27 -0.23 -10.89
CA TYR A 2 -20.31 0.82 -11.26
C TYR A 2 -19.75 1.64 -10.08
N PHE A 3 -20.62 2.03 -9.13
CA PHE A 3 -20.20 2.75 -7.92
C PHE A 3 -19.16 1.97 -7.10
N ILE A 4 -19.41 0.68 -6.85
CA ILE A 4 -18.50 -0.17 -6.05
C ILE A 4 -17.16 -0.34 -6.77
N ALA A 5 -17.16 -0.61 -8.07
CA ALA A 5 -15.94 -0.73 -8.87
C ALA A 5 -15.10 0.55 -8.86
N THR A 6 -15.77 1.70 -8.92
CA THR A 6 -15.14 3.02 -8.88
C THR A 6 -14.56 3.31 -7.50
N PHE A 7 -15.32 3.02 -6.44
CA PHE A 7 -14.88 3.18 -5.06
C PHE A 7 -13.65 2.33 -4.75
N VAL A 8 -13.67 1.04 -5.10
CA VAL A 8 -12.52 0.13 -4.93
C VAL A 8 -11.30 0.66 -5.69
N THR A 9 -11.50 1.12 -6.92
CA THR A 9 -10.40 1.67 -7.73
C THR A 9 -9.74 2.88 -7.07
N TYR A 10 -10.52 3.86 -6.64
CA TYR A 10 -9.95 5.05 -5.99
C TYR A 10 -9.33 4.73 -4.64
N LEU A 11 -9.96 3.87 -3.84
CA LEU A 11 -9.40 3.45 -2.55
C LEU A 11 -8.03 2.79 -2.72
N THR A 12 -7.90 1.85 -3.65
CA THR A 12 -6.62 1.20 -3.94
C THR A 12 -5.58 2.20 -4.44
N GLN A 13 -5.95 3.12 -5.34
CA GLN A 13 -5.02 4.15 -5.82
C GLN A 13 -4.50 5.03 -4.68
N ILE A 14 -5.38 5.48 -3.78
CA ILE A 14 -4.99 6.27 -2.61
C ILE A 14 -3.99 5.49 -1.75
N LEU A 15 -4.27 4.21 -1.46
CA LEU A 15 -3.37 3.37 -0.67
C LEU A 15 -2.00 3.17 -1.33
N ILE A 16 -1.96 3.00 -2.66
CA ILE A 16 -0.70 2.94 -3.43
C ILE A 16 0.06 4.26 -3.31
N PHE A 17 -0.62 5.41 -3.47
CA PHE A 17 0.01 6.71 -3.30
C PHE A 17 0.57 6.92 -1.89
N LEU A 18 -0.13 6.48 -0.85
CA LEU A 18 0.37 6.53 0.54
C LEU A 18 1.63 5.67 0.72
N LEU A 19 1.68 4.48 0.11
CA LEU A 19 2.87 3.63 0.13
C LEU A 19 4.06 4.30 -0.58
N ILE A 20 3.83 4.88 -1.76
CA ILE A 20 4.86 5.61 -2.50
C ILE A 20 5.34 6.80 -1.67
N ALA A 21 4.42 7.58 -1.09
CA ALA A 21 4.76 8.72 -0.25
C ALA A 21 5.60 8.28 0.97
N ARG A 22 5.28 7.16 1.62
CA ARG A 22 6.08 6.59 2.70
C ARG A 22 7.50 6.23 2.26
N VAL A 23 7.65 5.61 1.08
CA VAL A 23 8.98 5.26 0.53
C VAL A 23 9.78 6.51 0.21
N VAL A 24 9.19 7.47 -0.51
CA VAL A 24 9.84 8.73 -0.86
C VAL A 24 10.26 9.48 0.40
N LEU A 25 9.38 9.59 1.40
CA LEU A 25 9.71 10.25 2.66
C LEU A 25 10.82 9.52 3.42
N SER A 26 10.89 8.19 3.38
CA SER A 26 11.96 7.46 4.06
C SER A 26 13.38 7.84 3.58
N TRP A 27 13.54 8.28 2.33
CA TRP A 27 14.82 8.78 1.80
C TRP A 27 15.27 10.09 2.44
N PHE A 28 14.32 10.92 2.86
CA PHE A 28 14.60 12.20 3.51
C PHE A 28 14.78 12.09 5.03
N ARG A 29 14.65 10.88 5.61
CA ARG A 29 14.79 10.62 7.05
C ARG A 29 13.98 11.61 7.92
N PRO A 30 12.66 11.74 7.70
CA PRO A 30 11.81 12.66 8.45
C PRO A 30 11.81 12.31 9.94
N ALA A 31 11.61 13.32 10.78
CA ALA A 31 11.44 13.10 12.22
C ALA A 31 10.26 12.16 12.48
N GLU A 32 10.47 11.14 13.31
CA GLU A 32 9.42 10.17 13.69
C GLU A 32 8.22 10.82 14.41
N SER A 33 8.45 11.98 15.02
CA SER A 33 7.40 12.80 15.65
C SER A 33 6.56 13.60 14.66
N SER A 34 6.93 13.67 13.38
CA SER A 34 6.15 14.34 12.34
C SER A 34 4.78 13.69 12.18
N TRP A 35 3.72 14.50 12.20
CA TRP A 35 2.35 14.03 12.03
C TRP A 35 2.16 13.33 10.67
N ILE A 36 2.80 13.82 9.61
CA ILE A 36 2.75 13.19 8.27
C ILE A 36 3.39 11.80 8.30
N ASN A 37 4.58 11.67 8.91
CA ASN A 37 5.28 10.39 8.95
C ASN A 37 4.51 9.33 9.75
N ARG A 38 3.90 9.74 10.88
CA ARG A 38 3.02 8.87 11.66
C ARG A 38 1.79 8.46 10.87
N PHE A 39 1.09 9.43 10.26
CA PHE A 39 -0.09 9.16 9.45
C PHE A 39 0.18 8.16 8.32
N LEU A 40 1.27 8.35 7.57
CA LEU A 40 1.66 7.44 6.49
C LEU A 40 2.04 6.06 7.00
N THR A 41 2.81 6.02 8.09
CA THR A 41 3.24 4.76 8.70
C THR A 41 2.03 3.97 9.17
N GLU A 42 1.16 4.55 10.01
CA GLU A 42 -0.02 3.90 10.57
C GLU A 42 -1.01 3.46 9.49
N SER A 43 -1.28 4.32 8.50
CA SER A 43 -2.22 4.01 7.41
C SER A 43 -1.74 2.87 6.51
N THR A 44 -0.43 2.73 6.31
CA THR A 44 0.15 1.71 5.43
C THR A 44 0.69 0.48 6.17
N GLU A 45 0.79 0.53 7.50
CA GLU A 45 1.37 -0.54 8.32
C GLU A 45 0.70 -1.91 8.15
N PRO A 46 -0.63 -2.02 8.05
CA PRO A 46 -1.26 -3.33 7.84
C PRO A 46 -0.76 -4.02 6.57
N MET A 47 -0.59 -3.26 5.49
CA MET A 47 -0.17 -3.78 4.19
C MET A 47 1.31 -4.12 4.20
N ILE A 48 2.14 -3.26 4.78
CA ILE A 48 3.57 -3.51 4.99
C ILE A 48 3.80 -4.73 5.88
N ARG A 49 3.03 -4.89 6.96
CA ARG A 49 3.12 -6.04 7.86
C ARG A 49 2.78 -7.35 7.16
N ILE A 50 1.80 -7.34 6.26
CA ILE A 50 1.48 -8.51 5.44
C ILE A 50 2.62 -8.78 4.45
N ALA A 51 3.08 -7.76 3.73
CA ALA A 51 4.17 -7.89 2.77
C ALA A 51 5.45 -8.43 3.42
N ARG A 52 5.79 -7.98 4.64
CA ARG A 52 6.95 -8.44 5.44
C ARG A 52 6.90 -9.91 5.85
N LYS A 53 5.75 -10.58 5.75
CA LYS A 53 5.68 -12.04 5.94
C LYS A 53 6.21 -12.79 4.72
N ILE A 54 6.21 -12.15 3.56
CA ILE A 54 6.63 -12.71 2.28
C ILE A 54 8.08 -12.30 1.99
N THR A 55 8.42 -11.05 2.26
CA THR A 55 9.79 -10.56 2.06
C THR A 55 10.73 -11.14 3.11
N PRO A 56 11.88 -11.72 2.70
CA PRO A 56 12.96 -11.99 3.64
C PRO A 56 13.42 -10.66 4.27
N LYS A 57 13.89 -10.71 5.52
CA LYS A 57 14.49 -9.54 6.19
C LYS A 57 15.85 -9.23 5.57
N THR A 58 15.86 -8.66 4.36
CA THR A 58 17.06 -8.32 3.60
C THR A 58 17.68 -7.02 4.12
N GLY A 59 18.33 -7.07 5.28
CA GLY A 59 19.18 -5.98 5.79
C GLY A 59 18.60 -4.57 5.60
N MET A 60 19.29 -3.72 4.82
CA MET A 60 18.98 -2.30 4.64
C MET A 60 17.95 -1.99 3.53
N LEU A 61 17.56 -2.96 2.71
CA LEU A 61 16.61 -2.78 1.60
C LEU A 61 15.23 -3.34 2.00
N ASP A 62 14.28 -2.45 2.28
CA ASP A 62 12.89 -2.83 2.55
C ASP A 62 12.12 -2.93 1.22
N PHE A 63 11.98 -4.15 0.70
CA PHE A 63 11.14 -4.45 -0.48
C PHE A 63 9.66 -4.62 -0.14
N ALA A 64 9.27 -4.58 1.15
CA ALA A 64 7.88 -4.76 1.55
C ALA A 64 6.92 -3.73 0.93
N PRO A 65 7.26 -2.44 0.76
CA PRO A 65 6.40 -1.48 0.07
C PRO A 65 6.08 -1.89 -1.37
N LEU A 66 7.07 -2.42 -2.10
CA LEU A 66 6.87 -2.89 -3.48
C LEU A 66 5.91 -4.09 -3.51
N ILE A 67 6.12 -5.06 -2.62
CA ILE A 67 5.23 -6.23 -2.49
C ILE A 67 3.81 -5.79 -2.11
N ALA A 68 3.68 -4.79 -1.21
CA ALA A 68 2.38 -4.27 -0.82
C ALA A 68 1.64 -3.61 -2.01
N VAL A 69 2.34 -2.85 -2.86
CA VAL A 69 1.75 -2.26 -4.08
C VAL A 69 1.26 -3.35 -5.03
N VAL A 70 2.10 -4.36 -5.31
CA VAL A 70 1.73 -5.48 -6.19
C VAL A 70 0.53 -6.25 -5.62
N GLY A 71 0.56 -6.56 -4.32
CA GLY A 71 -0.52 -7.28 -3.65
C GLY A 71 -1.85 -6.52 -3.70
N LEU A 72 -1.82 -5.21 -3.51
CA LEU A 72 -3.01 -4.36 -3.65
C LEU A 72 -3.59 -4.36 -5.05
N ASP A 73 -2.74 -4.26 -6.08
CA ASP A 73 -3.22 -4.19 -7.46
C ASP A 73 -3.81 -5.54 -7.92
N LEU A 74 -3.22 -6.64 -7.46
CA LEU A 74 -3.80 -7.98 -7.63
C LEU A 74 -5.16 -8.11 -6.93
N LEU A 75 -5.28 -7.64 -5.68
CA LEU A 75 -6.55 -7.64 -4.96
C LEU A 75 -7.62 -6.80 -5.66
N ARG A 76 -7.26 -5.59 -6.10
CA ARG A 76 -8.15 -4.73 -6.88
C ARG A 76 -8.61 -5.42 -8.16
N SER A 77 -7.67 -5.95 -8.94
CA SER A 77 -7.97 -6.63 -10.21
C SER A 77 -8.89 -7.83 -9.99
N GLY A 78 -8.64 -8.63 -8.97
CA GLY A 78 -9.51 -9.75 -8.59
C GLY A 78 -10.92 -9.31 -8.20
N ILE A 79 -11.04 -8.27 -7.38
CA ILE A 79 -12.35 -7.71 -6.98
C ILE A 79 -13.10 -7.19 -8.21
N LEU A 80 -12.44 -6.42 -9.07
CA LEU A 80 -13.07 -5.86 -10.28
C LEU A 80 -13.52 -6.96 -11.24
N TYR A 81 -12.70 -8.00 -11.42
CA TYR A 81 -13.06 -9.16 -12.22
C TYR A 81 -14.29 -9.87 -11.66
N LEU A 82 -14.36 -10.11 -10.34
CA LEU A 82 -15.55 -10.73 -9.74
C LEU A 82 -16.79 -9.86 -9.92
N LEU A 83 -16.67 -8.54 -9.73
CA LEU A 83 -17.77 -7.60 -9.89
C LEU A 83 -18.26 -7.46 -11.34
N SER A 84 -17.40 -7.70 -12.34
CA SER A 84 -17.79 -7.63 -13.75
C SER A 84 -18.44 -8.91 -14.27
N ASN A 85 -18.24 -10.04 -13.59
CA ASN A 85 -18.79 -11.35 -13.96
C ASN A 85 -20.02 -11.76 -13.13
N LEU A 86 -20.41 -10.91 -12.17
CA LEU A 86 -21.69 -10.97 -11.44
C LEU A 86 -22.75 -10.17 -12.19
#